data_AF-A0AAE3YUK4-F1
#
_entry.id   AF-A0AAE3YUK4-F1
#
_cell.length_a   1.000
_cell.length_b   1.000
_cell.length_c   1.000
_cell.angle_alpha   90.00
_cell.angle_beta   90.00
_cell.angle_gamma   90.00
#
_symmetry.space_group_name_H-M   'P 1'
#
loop_
_entity.id
_entity.type
_entity.pdbx_description
1 polymer ?
#
loop_
_entity_poly.entity_id
_entity_poly.type
_entity_poly.pdbx_seq_one_letter_code
_entity_poly.pdbx_strand_id
1 'polypeptide(L)'
;MLGIDGYEPEWQYSSRALAAAHRARFTRVLDRPLDDAWLMWDLDTDVWFSGGPVILGFGDLNVEITHRKFDECAITWGQIDMSAPLDWPGLRLDWRSGTLPELAALRGRTLRQVNVIERIMPSQWRPRVLHAVELVFDGARLAIHNALDENGISTADEVNLPIGFWHRVPIV
;
A
#
# COMPACT_ATOMS: atom_id res chain seq x y z
N MET A 1 -10.20 11.54 -9.06
CA MET A 1 -9.20 12.31 -8.29
C MET A 1 -9.47 11.99 -6.83
N LEU A 2 -8.44 11.72 -6.03
CA LEU A 2 -8.62 11.17 -4.67
C LEU A 2 -8.85 12.24 -3.59
N GLY A 3 -9.19 13.48 -3.98
CA GLY A 3 -9.39 14.58 -3.03
C GLY A 3 -8.13 14.99 -2.27
N ILE A 4 -6.95 14.67 -2.80
CA ILE A 4 -5.65 15.00 -2.20
C ILE A 4 -4.93 15.93 -3.18
N ASP A 5 -4.61 17.14 -2.74
CA ASP A 5 -3.90 18.13 -3.54
C ASP A 5 -2.47 17.67 -3.85
N GLY A 6 -2.00 17.93 -5.06
CA GLY A 6 -0.67 17.52 -5.54
C GLY A 6 -0.44 16.00 -5.68
N TYR A 7 -1.44 15.17 -5.37
CA TYR A 7 -1.31 13.72 -5.46
C TYR A 7 -1.53 13.21 -6.88
N GLU A 8 -0.44 12.91 -7.56
CA GLU A 8 -0.41 12.45 -8.96
C GLU A 8 0.19 11.04 -9.08
N PRO A 9 -0.55 9.98 -8.73
CA PRO A 9 -0.06 8.61 -8.82
C PRO A 9 0.03 8.13 -10.28
N GLU A 10 1.17 7.51 -10.62
CA GLU A 10 1.30 6.74 -11.86
C GLU A 10 0.82 5.29 -11.64
N TRP A 11 -0.27 4.94 -12.31
CA TRP A 11 -0.89 3.62 -12.18
C TRP A 11 -0.13 2.56 -12.98
N GLN A 12 0.31 1.51 -12.29
CA GLN A 12 0.94 0.35 -12.89
C GLN A 12 -0.06 -0.82 -12.98
N TYR A 13 0.20 -1.71 -13.95
CA TYR A 13 -0.62 -2.89 -14.26
C TYR A 13 0.20 -4.19 -14.24
N SER A 14 1.51 -4.09 -13.98
CA SER A 14 2.44 -5.22 -14.03
C SER A 14 3.32 -5.23 -12.80
N SER A 15 3.43 -6.39 -12.17
CA SER A 15 4.27 -6.58 -10.99
C SER A 15 5.74 -6.28 -11.28
N ARG A 16 6.21 -6.66 -12.46
CA ARG A 16 7.59 -6.39 -12.90
C ARG A 16 7.84 -4.90 -13.15
N ALA A 17 6.90 -4.21 -13.79
CA ALA A 17 7.02 -2.78 -14.03
C ALA A 17 7.00 -1.99 -12.73
N LEU A 18 6.05 -2.28 -11.84
CA LEU A 18 5.95 -1.67 -10.51
C LEU A 18 7.22 -1.93 -9.68
N ALA A 19 7.69 -3.18 -9.62
CA ALA A 19 8.91 -3.52 -8.90
C ALA A 19 10.15 -2.81 -9.48
N ALA A 20 10.29 -2.75 -10.81
CA ALA A 20 11.42 -2.07 -11.44
C ALA A 20 11.39 -0.56 -11.19
N ALA A 21 10.23 0.08 -11.28
CA ALA A 21 10.06 1.52 -11.09
C ALA A 21 10.44 1.98 -9.68
N HIS A 22 10.17 1.16 -8.66
CA HIS A 22 10.34 1.56 -7.27
C HIS A 22 11.53 0.92 -6.55
N ARG A 23 12.24 -0.03 -7.16
CA ARG A 23 13.40 -0.73 -6.56
C ARG A 23 14.39 0.22 -5.90
N ALA A 24 14.89 1.22 -6.65
CA ALA A 24 15.90 2.14 -6.14
C ALA A 24 15.41 2.96 -4.93
N ARG A 25 14.12 3.31 -4.87
CA ARG A 25 13.55 4.04 -3.73
C ARG A 25 13.33 3.14 -2.53
N PHE A 26 12.84 1.92 -2.74
CA PHE A 26 12.73 0.93 -1.66
C PHE A 26 14.07 0.54 -1.07
N THR A 27 15.15 0.49 -1.85
CA THR A 27 16.50 0.25 -1.32
C THR A 27 16.93 1.33 -0.31
N ARG A 28 16.40 2.56 -0.41
CA ARG A 28 16.69 3.65 0.54
C ARG A 28 15.93 3.53 1.86
N VAL A 29 14.83 2.77 1.90
CA VAL A 29 14.04 2.54 3.11
C VAL A 29 14.18 1.12 3.67
N LEU A 30 14.88 0.25 2.94
CA LEU A 30 15.35 -1.02 3.46
C LEU A 30 16.19 -0.80 4.73
N ASP A 31 16.04 -1.69 5.70
CA ASP A 31 16.71 -1.64 7.00
C ASP A 31 16.37 -0.40 7.87
N ARG A 32 15.33 0.36 7.51
CA ARG A 32 14.78 1.43 8.36
C ARG A 32 13.57 0.93 9.16
N PRO A 33 13.38 1.40 10.40
CA PRO A 33 12.16 1.14 11.14
C PRO A 33 10.96 1.90 10.53
N LEU A 34 9.76 1.33 10.67
CA LEU A 34 8.51 2.04 10.42
C LEU A 34 8.25 3.02 11.56
N ASP A 35 8.13 4.31 11.27
CA ASP A 35 7.83 5.34 12.28
C ASP A 35 6.34 5.36 12.62
N ASP A 36 5.50 5.33 11.60
CA ASP A 36 4.05 5.21 11.75
C ASP A 36 3.40 4.82 10.42
N ALA A 37 2.10 4.55 10.48
CA ALA A 37 1.25 4.42 9.31
C ALA A 37 0.02 5.32 9.44
N TRP A 38 -0.37 5.97 8.35
CA TRP A 38 -1.54 6.85 8.30
C TRP A 38 -2.54 6.36 7.28
N LEU A 39 -3.81 6.52 7.65
CA LEU A 39 -4.97 6.16 6.86
C LEU A 39 -5.89 7.37 6.76
N MET A 40 -6.58 7.52 5.62
CA MET A 40 -7.71 8.43 5.52
C MET A 40 -8.85 7.91 6.38
N TRP A 41 -9.36 8.74 7.29
CA TRP A 41 -10.37 8.36 8.25
C TRP A 41 -11.63 9.19 8.05
N ASP A 42 -12.78 8.53 7.96
CA ASP A 42 -14.07 9.22 7.95
C ASP A 42 -14.41 9.65 9.37
N LEU A 43 -14.46 10.96 9.59
CA LEU A 43 -14.73 11.56 10.89
C LEU A 43 -16.20 11.45 11.31
N ASP A 44 -17.12 11.30 10.36
CA ASP A 44 -18.55 11.22 10.64
C ASP A 44 -18.96 9.78 11.01
N THR A 45 -18.34 8.77 10.37
CA THR A 45 -18.64 7.35 10.63
C THR A 45 -17.61 6.65 11.53
N ASP A 46 -16.49 7.30 11.81
CA ASP A 46 -15.36 6.77 12.61
C ASP A 46 -14.82 5.44 12.06
N VAL A 47 -14.65 5.36 10.74
CA VAL A 47 -14.09 4.19 10.06
C VAL A 47 -12.97 4.57 9.10
N TRP A 48 -12.14 3.59 8.76
CA TRP A 48 -11.16 3.73 7.70
C TRP A 48 -11.84 3.92 6.34
N PHE A 49 -11.46 5.00 5.63
CA PHE A 49 -11.81 5.22 4.23
C PHE A 49 -10.79 4.51 3.32
N SER A 50 -11.10 3.28 2.91
CA SER A 50 -10.25 2.38 2.11
C SER A 50 -9.98 2.85 0.68
N GLY A 51 -10.73 3.84 0.18
CA GLY A 51 -10.50 4.45 -1.15
C GLY A 51 -9.23 5.30 -1.23
N GLY A 52 -8.64 5.67 -0.10
CA GLY A 52 -7.41 6.47 -0.01
C GLY A 52 -6.11 5.66 0.01
N PRO A 53 -4.95 6.30 -0.24
CA PRO A 53 -3.64 5.67 -0.06
C PRO A 53 -3.43 5.21 1.39
N VAL A 54 -2.70 4.11 1.54
CA VAL A 54 -2.06 3.75 2.81
C VAL A 54 -0.66 4.36 2.83
N ILE A 55 -0.37 5.16 3.87
CA ILE A 55 0.91 5.87 4.00
C ILE A 55 1.75 5.18 5.07
N LEU A 56 3.00 4.86 4.74
CA LEU A 56 3.99 4.26 5.65
C LEU A 56 5.19 5.20 5.79
N GLY A 57 5.49 5.62 7.02
CA GLY A 57 6.57 6.56 7.31
C GLY A 57 7.88 5.87 7.66
N PHE A 58 8.95 6.29 6.99
CA PHE A 58 10.32 5.85 7.25
C PHE A 58 11.21 7.10 7.38
N GLY A 59 11.20 7.74 8.55
CA GLY A 59 11.89 8.98 8.87
C GLY A 59 11.43 10.16 8.02
N ASP A 60 12.27 10.50 7.05
CA ASP A 60 12.09 11.62 6.13
C ASP A 60 11.35 11.23 4.84
N LEU A 61 10.93 9.96 4.71
CA LEU A 61 10.31 9.42 3.51
C LEU A 61 9.00 8.71 3.84
N ASN A 62 7.93 9.12 3.15
CA ASN A 62 6.67 8.41 3.14
C ASN A 62 6.59 7.53 1.90
N VAL A 63 6.17 6.28 2.09
CA VAL A 63 5.73 5.39 1.00
C VAL A 63 4.22 5.40 0.99
N GLU A 64 3.64 5.74 -0.15
CA GLU A 64 2.20 5.93 -0.32
C GLU A 64 1.74 4.85 -1.31
N ILE A 65 0.87 3.94 -0.88
CA ILE A 65 0.45 2.78 -1.68
C ILE A 65 -1.05 2.86 -1.88
N THR A 66 -1.49 2.83 -3.14
CA THR A 66 -2.90 2.87 -3.50
C THR A 66 -3.23 1.79 -4.52
N HIS A 67 -4.21 0.95 -4.21
CA HIS A 67 -4.90 0.13 -5.20
C HIS A 67 -6.14 0.86 -5.70
N ARG A 68 -6.45 0.65 -6.98
CA ARG A 68 -7.70 1.12 -7.58
C ARG A 68 -8.10 0.17 -8.69
N LYS A 69 -9.41 0.09 -8.96
CA LYS A 69 -9.97 -0.82 -9.98
C LYS A 69 -9.47 -2.25 -9.73
N PHE A 70 -9.75 -3.13 -10.67
CA PHE A 70 -9.46 -4.54 -10.45
C PHE A 70 -7.96 -4.88 -10.43
N ASP A 71 -7.10 -4.07 -11.09
CA ASP A 71 -5.71 -4.44 -11.35
C ASP A 71 -4.70 -3.27 -11.32
N GLU A 72 -5.09 -2.09 -10.84
CA GLU A 72 -4.19 -0.92 -10.79
C GLU A 72 -3.59 -0.77 -9.40
N CYS A 73 -2.27 -0.53 -9.36
CA CYS A 73 -1.57 -0.16 -8.14
C CYS A 73 -0.60 0.98 -8.45
N ALA A 74 -0.53 1.95 -7.56
CA ALA A 74 0.44 3.03 -7.59
C ALA A 74 1.24 3.02 -6.29
N ILE A 75 2.54 3.33 -6.42
CA ILE A 75 3.42 3.61 -5.30
C ILE A 75 4.02 5.00 -5.53
N THR A 76 3.79 5.88 -4.59
CA THR A 76 4.20 7.28 -4.60
C THR A 76 5.05 7.54 -3.36
N TRP A 77 5.79 8.65 -3.38
CA TRP A 77 6.82 8.90 -2.38
C TRP A 77 6.82 10.37 -1.97
N GLY A 78 6.31 10.65 -0.78
CA GLY A 78 6.26 12.01 -0.22
C GLY A 78 5.50 13.02 -1.08
N GLN A 79 4.51 12.58 -1.86
CA GLN A 79 3.66 13.49 -2.63
C GLN A 79 2.51 14.04 -1.78
N ILE A 80 2.13 13.33 -0.72
CA ILE A 80 0.98 13.68 0.10
C ILE A 80 1.42 14.56 1.27
N ASP A 81 1.01 15.83 1.24
CA ASP A 81 1.04 16.69 2.41
C ASP A 81 -0.15 16.35 3.32
N MET A 82 0.11 15.56 4.37
CA MET A 82 -0.91 15.17 5.34
C MET A 82 -1.38 16.33 6.24
N SER A 83 -0.78 17.52 6.14
CA SER A 83 -1.27 18.73 6.81
C SER A 83 -2.28 19.52 5.99
N ALA A 84 -2.36 19.23 4.68
CA ALA A 84 -3.32 19.84 3.79
C ALA A 84 -4.72 19.21 3.98
N PRO A 85 -5.80 20.00 3.80
CA PRO A 85 -7.15 19.48 3.90
C PRO A 85 -7.44 18.47 2.78
N LEU A 86 -8.23 17.44 3.12
CA LEU A 86 -8.75 16.48 2.15
C LEU A 86 -10.06 17.01 1.54
N ASP A 87 -10.07 17.21 0.23
CA ASP A 87 -11.22 17.72 -0.52
C ASP A 87 -11.97 16.56 -1.21
N TRP A 88 -12.75 15.82 -0.42
CA TRP A 88 -13.61 14.76 -0.93
C TRP A 88 -15.09 15.17 -0.83
N PRO A 89 -15.84 15.24 -1.95
CA PRO A 89 -17.22 15.68 -1.92
C PRO A 89 -18.11 14.82 -1.01
N GLY A 90 -18.73 15.46 -0.03
CA GLY A 90 -19.70 14.82 0.86
C GLY A 90 -19.11 13.97 1.99
N LEU A 91 -17.79 13.95 2.16
CA LEU A 91 -17.13 13.26 3.27
C LEU A 91 -16.24 14.21 4.08
N ARG A 92 -16.17 13.99 5.38
CA ARG A 92 -15.23 14.70 6.28
C ARG A 92 -14.10 13.75 6.62
N LEU A 93 -13.00 13.89 5.89
CA LEU A 93 -11.84 13.00 6.01
C LEU A 93 -10.68 13.72 6.72
N ASP A 94 -9.90 12.96 7.49
CA ASP A 94 -8.63 13.41 8.05
C ASP A 94 -7.64 12.24 8.10
N TRP A 95 -6.35 12.54 8.25
CA TRP A 95 -5.32 11.53 8.44
C TRP A 95 -5.29 11.08 9.90
N ARG A 96 -5.41 9.77 10.13
CA ARG A 96 -5.20 9.18 11.45
C ARG A 96 -4.12 8.11 11.42
N SER A 97 -3.29 8.10 12.45
CA SER A 97 -2.36 7.01 12.72
C SER A 97 -2.76 6.20 13.94
N GLY A 98 -2.27 4.97 14.03
CA GLY A 98 -2.52 4.07 15.16
C GLY A 98 -3.97 3.62 15.33
N THR A 99 -4.84 3.82 14.34
CA THR A 99 -6.26 3.43 14.41
C THR A 99 -6.48 1.94 14.19
N LEU A 100 -5.64 1.30 13.36
CA LEU A 100 -5.64 -0.16 13.19
C LEU A 100 -4.56 -0.80 14.07
N PRO A 101 -4.93 -1.66 15.04
CA PRO A 101 -3.96 -2.30 15.94
C PRO A 101 -2.88 -3.07 15.20
N GLU A 102 -3.22 -3.71 14.08
CA GLU A 102 -2.26 -4.44 13.26
C GLU A 102 -1.15 -3.53 12.66
N LEU A 103 -1.48 -2.29 12.27
CA LEU A 103 -0.48 -1.33 11.78
C LEU A 103 0.32 -0.74 12.94
N ALA A 104 -0.34 -0.42 14.06
CA ALA A 104 0.33 0.09 15.25
C ALA A 104 1.40 -0.88 15.78
N ALA A 105 1.15 -2.19 15.66
CA ALA A 105 2.08 -3.24 16.07
C ALA A 105 3.35 -3.35 15.18
N LEU A 106 3.37 -2.70 14.02
CA LEU A 106 4.53 -2.65 13.11
C LEU A 106 5.48 -1.49 13.45
N ARG A 107 5.03 -0.51 14.24
CA ARG A 107 5.85 0.64 14.62
C ARG A 107 7.16 0.21 15.27
N GLY A 108 8.27 0.80 14.81
CA GLY A 108 9.63 0.50 15.25
C GLY A 108 10.22 -0.78 14.65
N ARG A 109 9.46 -1.60 13.91
CA ARG A 109 10.00 -2.78 13.24
C ARG A 109 10.72 -2.39 11.96
N THR A 110 11.86 -3.04 11.73
CA THR A 110 12.71 -2.79 10.56
C THR A 110 12.14 -3.43 9.30
N LEU A 111 12.08 -2.68 8.20
CA LEU A 111 11.71 -3.23 6.89
C LEU A 111 12.86 -4.09 6.32
N ARG A 112 12.56 -5.32 5.92
CA ARG A 112 13.54 -6.29 5.43
C ARG A 112 13.36 -6.70 3.99
N GLN A 113 12.13 -6.72 3.50
CA GLN A 113 11.84 -7.10 2.12
C GLN A 113 10.58 -6.39 1.64
N VAL A 114 10.51 -6.15 0.34
CA VAL A 114 9.28 -5.67 -0.29
C VAL A 114 9.03 -6.48 -1.55
N ASN A 115 7.80 -6.96 -1.70
CA ASN A 115 7.38 -7.76 -2.84
C ASN A 115 6.11 -7.18 -3.45
N VAL A 116 5.94 -7.39 -4.75
CA VAL A 116 4.64 -7.27 -5.42
C VAL A 116 4.05 -8.66 -5.57
N ILE A 117 2.83 -8.84 -5.10
CA ILE A 117 2.05 -10.07 -5.26
C ILE A 117 1.14 -9.90 -6.46
N GLU A 118 1.27 -10.81 -7.42
CA GLU A 118 0.46 -10.86 -8.62
C GLU A 118 -0.35 -12.16 -8.64
N ARG A 119 -1.65 -12.05 -8.95
CA ARG A 119 -2.53 -13.20 -9.13
C ARG A 119 -2.56 -13.60 -10.60
N ILE A 120 -2.36 -14.89 -10.86
CA ILE A 120 -2.60 -15.49 -12.17
C ILE A 120 -4.09 -15.80 -12.28
N MET A 121 -4.70 -15.30 -13.34
CA MET A 121 -6.11 -15.48 -13.63
C MET A 121 -6.29 -16.39 -14.85
N PRO A 122 -7.38 -17.18 -14.90
CA PRO A 122 -7.73 -17.97 -16.09
C PRO A 122 -8.24 -17.11 -17.27
N SER A 123 -8.37 -15.79 -17.08
CA SER A 123 -8.82 -14.85 -18.11
C SER A 123 -7.71 -14.55 -19.12
N GLN A 124 -8.05 -14.51 -20.41
CA GLN A 124 -7.10 -14.12 -21.46
C GLN A 124 -6.87 -12.60 -21.53
N TRP A 125 -7.83 -11.78 -21.11
CA TRP A 125 -7.73 -10.31 -21.19
C TRP A 125 -6.90 -9.72 -20.06
N ARG A 126 -6.99 -10.30 -18.85
CA ARG A 126 -6.20 -9.95 -17.68
C ARG A 126 -5.66 -11.23 -17.03
N PRO A 127 -4.65 -11.87 -17.62
CA PRO A 127 -4.10 -13.13 -17.11
C PRO A 127 -3.30 -12.94 -15.82
N ARG A 128 -2.98 -11.69 -15.49
CA ARG A 128 -2.15 -11.27 -14.36
C ARG A 128 -2.77 -10.02 -13.75
N VAL A 129 -2.93 -10.02 -12.43
CA VAL A 129 -3.57 -8.93 -11.69
C VAL A 129 -2.67 -8.54 -10.53
N LEU A 130 -2.39 -7.24 -10.40
CA LEU A 130 -1.72 -6.72 -9.22
C LEU A 130 -2.63 -6.91 -8.01
N HIS A 131 -2.20 -7.76 -7.08
CA HIS A 131 -2.99 -8.09 -5.92
C HIS A 131 -2.53 -7.34 -4.68
N ALA A 132 -1.23 -7.30 -4.41
CA ALA A 132 -0.75 -6.65 -3.20
C ALA A 132 0.67 -6.09 -3.34
N VAL A 133 0.98 -5.10 -2.52
CA VAL A 133 2.34 -4.78 -2.12
C VAL A 133 2.55 -5.38 -0.73
N GLU A 134 3.51 -6.27 -0.61
CA GLU A 134 3.86 -6.98 0.61
C GLU A 134 5.14 -6.38 1.17
N LEU A 135 5.11 -5.97 2.43
CA LEU A 135 6.25 -5.49 3.20
C LEU A 135 6.53 -6.49 4.32
N VAL A 136 7.75 -6.98 4.37
CA VAL A 136 8.21 -7.90 5.42
C VAL A 136 9.05 -7.12 6.39
N PHE A 137 8.61 -7.07 7.64
CA PHE A 137 9.31 -6.45 8.75
C PHE A 137 9.93 -7.51 9.67
N ASP A 138 10.79 -7.09 10.59
CA ASP A 138 11.31 -7.97 11.64
C ASP A 138 10.18 -8.66 12.42
N GLY A 139 9.98 -9.95 12.16
CA GLY A 139 8.97 -10.80 12.80
C GLY A 139 7.53 -10.40 12.51
N ALA A 140 7.26 -9.71 11.39
CA ALA A 140 5.90 -9.35 10.98
C ALA A 140 5.78 -9.16 9.47
N ARG A 141 4.56 -9.32 8.93
CA ARG A 141 4.23 -9.10 7.53
C ARG A 141 3.11 -8.09 7.43
N LEU A 142 3.16 -7.22 6.42
CA LEU A 142 2.08 -6.34 6.02
C LEU A 142 1.80 -6.56 4.54
N ALA A 143 0.54 -6.77 4.16
CA ALA A 143 0.10 -6.71 2.79
C ALA A 143 -0.95 -5.61 2.65
N ILE A 144 -0.65 -4.65 1.78
CA ILE A 144 -1.62 -3.67 1.29
C ILE A 144 -2.11 -4.22 -0.05
N HIS A 145 -3.34 -4.70 -0.06
CA HIS A 145 -3.88 -5.47 -1.18
C HIS A 145 -5.12 -4.82 -1.78
N ASN A 146 -5.41 -5.19 -3.02
CA ASN A 146 -6.67 -4.85 -3.66
C ASN A 146 -7.81 -5.60 -2.97
N ALA A 147 -8.79 -4.87 -2.47
CA ALA A 147 -9.97 -5.36 -1.77
C ALA A 147 -11.25 -4.97 -2.52
N LEU A 148 -11.31 -5.29 -3.82
CA LEU A 148 -12.39 -4.89 -4.73
C LEU A 148 -12.35 -3.40 -5.06
N ASP A 149 -11.28 -2.99 -5.73
CA ASP A 149 -11.04 -1.62 -6.23
C ASP A 149 -10.67 -0.59 -5.15
N GLU A 150 -10.57 -1.02 -3.90
CA GLU A 150 -10.12 -0.26 -2.73
C GLU A 150 -8.91 -0.94 -2.07
N ASN A 151 -8.33 -0.29 -1.06
CA ASN A 151 -7.24 -0.85 -0.28
C ASN A 151 -7.76 -1.75 0.83
N GLY A 152 -7.13 -2.91 1.00
CA GLY A 152 -7.25 -3.78 2.16
C GLY A 152 -5.90 -3.94 2.85
N ILE A 153 -5.94 -4.25 4.14
CA ILE A 153 -4.77 -4.50 4.97
C ILE A 153 -4.84 -5.91 5.51
N SER A 154 -3.72 -6.62 5.46
CA SER A 154 -3.57 -7.92 6.10
C SER A 154 -2.19 -8.06 6.72
N THR A 155 -2.16 -8.44 8.00
CA THR A 155 -0.93 -8.84 8.70
C THR A 155 -0.90 -10.34 8.99
N ALA A 156 -1.78 -11.10 8.34
CA ALA A 156 -1.75 -12.55 8.44
C ALA A 156 -0.37 -13.06 7.98
N ASP A 157 0.09 -14.11 8.68
CA ASP A 157 1.28 -14.84 8.31
C ASP A 157 1.22 -15.25 6.84
N GLU A 158 2.41 -15.46 6.28
CA GLU A 158 2.57 -15.90 4.90
C GLU A 158 1.72 -17.16 4.63
N VAL A 159 0.59 -16.95 3.96
CA VAL A 159 -0.14 -18.07 3.37
C VAL A 159 0.71 -18.52 2.19
N ASN A 160 1.08 -19.80 2.17
CA ASN A 160 1.65 -20.43 0.97
C ASN A 160 0.65 -20.24 -0.17
N LEU A 161 0.84 -19.19 -0.95
CA LEU A 161 0.01 -18.88 -2.09
C LEU A 161 0.11 -20.09 -3.03
N PRO A 162 -1.02 -20.72 -3.42
CA PRO A 162 -0.98 -21.93 -4.22
C PRO A 162 -0.10 -21.75 -5.45
N ILE A 163 0.94 -22.58 -5.55
CA ILE A 163 1.90 -22.54 -6.66
C ILE A 163 1.11 -22.67 -7.97
N GLY A 164 1.39 -21.79 -8.93
CA GLY A 164 0.70 -21.75 -10.23
C GLY A 164 -0.47 -20.77 -10.31
N PHE A 165 -0.92 -20.19 -9.19
CA PHE A 165 -1.96 -19.14 -9.17
C PHE A 165 -1.43 -17.77 -8.75
N TRP A 166 -0.20 -17.71 -8.27
CA TRP A 166 0.38 -16.51 -7.69
C TRP A 166 1.85 -16.38 -8.05
N HIS A 167 2.27 -15.14 -8.29
CA HIS A 167 3.65 -14.75 -8.48
C HIS A 167 4.02 -13.74 -7.39
N ARG A 168 5.15 -13.99 -6.73
CA ARG A 168 5.80 -13.00 -5.87
C ARG A 168 6.99 -12.42 -6.63
N VAL A 169 6.98 -11.12 -6.86
CA VAL A 169 8.05 -10.39 -7.56
C VAL A 169 8.76 -9.49 -6.55
N PRO A 170 10.03 -9.75 -6.21
CA PRO A 170 10.75 -8.95 -5.23
C PRO A 170 11.08 -7.56 -5.79
N ILE A 171 10.83 -6.53 -4.98
CA ILE A 171 11.30 -5.17 -5.20
C ILE A 171 12.67 -4.98 -4.55
N VAL A 172 12.84 -5.36 -3.28
CA VAL A 172 14.11 -5.38 -2.53
C VAL A 172 14.15 -6.55 -1.56
#